data_AF-A0A530RGI1-F1
#
_entry.id   AF-A0A530RGI1-F1
#
_cell.length_a   1.000
_cell.length_b   1.000
_cell.length_c   1.000
_cell.angle_alpha   90.00
_cell.angle_beta   90.00
_cell.angle_gamma   90.00
#
_symmetry.space_group_name_H-M   'P 1'
#
loop_
_entity.id
_entity.type
_entity.pdbx_description
1 polymer ?
#
loop_
_entity_poly.entity_id
_entity_poly.type
_entity_poly.pdbx_seq_one_letter_code
_entity_poly.pdbx_strand_id
1 'polypeptide(L)'
;MEGQDEQTTGARAAEDSHADIYGEDGAILSSFLAAIGAAIADRDTLTLKREVDDLHQSELGDLLEALHPEQRRALVDLLGADFDFSALTEVDEAIRRDIVDSLPNAQIAQGVQDLDSDDAVYI
;
A
#
# COMPACT_ATOMS: atom_id res chain seq x y z
N MET A 1 -31.15 -37.24 -12.03
CA MET A 1 -31.03 -36.16 -11.03
C MET A 1 -29.69 -36.38 -10.38
N GLU A 2 -28.64 -35.86 -11.00
CA GLU A 2 -27.27 -35.97 -10.54
C GLU A 2 -26.74 -34.55 -10.38
N GLY A 3 -26.09 -34.34 -9.25
CA GLY A 3 -25.94 -33.07 -8.57
C GLY A 3 -25.03 -32.09 -9.30
N GLN A 4 -25.32 -30.82 -9.04
CA GLN A 4 -24.44 -29.69 -9.23
C GLN A 4 -23.15 -29.92 -8.44
N ASP A 5 -22.03 -30.07 -9.14
CA ASP A 5 -20.70 -29.76 -8.59
C ASP A 5 -20.38 -28.34 -9.05
N GLU A 6 -20.84 -27.39 -8.24
CA GLU A 6 -20.59 -25.97 -8.38
C GLU A 6 -19.69 -25.52 -7.21
N GLN A 7 -18.57 -24.91 -7.60
CA GLN A 7 -17.95 -23.75 -6.95
C GLN A 7 -16.85 -24.01 -5.91
N THR A 8 -15.63 -23.66 -6.33
CA THR A 8 -14.64 -22.83 -5.63
C THR A 8 -14.30 -23.19 -4.18
N THR A 9 -13.14 -23.82 -3.97
CA THR A 9 -12.47 -23.83 -2.68
C THR A 9 -11.10 -23.18 -2.87
N GLY A 10 -10.94 -21.96 -2.35
CA GLY A 10 -9.72 -21.18 -2.50
C GLY A 10 -9.75 -19.73 -2.02
N ALA A 11 -10.89 -19.19 -1.58
CA ALA A 11 -10.98 -17.79 -1.15
C ALA A 11 -11.75 -17.65 0.17
N ARG A 12 -11.15 -18.07 1.30
CA ARG A 12 -11.78 -17.83 2.62
C ARG A 12 -10.79 -17.70 3.78
N ALA A 13 -9.58 -17.23 3.51
CA ALA A 13 -8.57 -16.98 4.55
C ALA A 13 -7.94 -15.57 4.48
N ALA A 14 -8.32 -14.73 3.51
CA ALA A 14 -7.76 -13.39 3.32
C ALA A 14 -8.72 -12.25 3.74
N GLU A 15 -9.90 -12.56 4.28
CA GLU A 15 -10.94 -11.56 4.57
C GLU A 15 -10.93 -11.05 6.02
N ASP A 16 -10.01 -11.52 6.87
CA ASP A 16 -9.98 -11.17 8.31
C ASP A 16 -8.93 -10.11 8.67
N SER A 17 -7.84 -9.96 7.90
CA SER A 17 -6.73 -9.03 8.23
C SER A 17 -7.05 -7.54 7.96
N HIS A 18 -8.01 -7.26 7.08
CA HIS A 18 -8.35 -5.91 6.60
C HIS A 18 -9.00 -5.03 7.69
N ALA A 19 -9.67 -5.65 8.67
CA ALA A 19 -10.41 -4.94 9.71
C ALA A 19 -9.51 -4.46 10.87
N ASP A 20 -8.25 -4.91 10.93
CA ASP A 20 -7.37 -4.65 12.07
C ASP A 20 -6.62 -3.32 12.00
N ILE A 21 -6.52 -2.68 10.82
CA ILE A 21 -5.79 -1.41 10.66
C ILE A 21 -6.69 -0.17 10.81
N TYR A 22 -8.01 -0.33 10.73
CA TYR A 22 -8.98 0.77 10.82
C TYR A 22 -9.58 0.87 12.22
N GLY A 23 -9.72 2.10 12.72
CA GLY A 23 -10.41 2.39 13.96
C GLY A 23 -11.92 2.43 13.80
N GLU A 24 -12.61 2.65 14.91
CA GLU A 24 -14.08 2.76 14.97
C GLU A 24 -14.66 3.91 14.12
N ASP A 25 -13.82 4.90 13.76
CA ASP A 25 -14.17 6.05 12.92
C ASP A 25 -13.94 5.80 11.42
N GLY A 26 -13.40 4.63 11.05
CA GLY A 26 -13.02 4.31 9.67
C GLY A 26 -11.70 4.93 9.21
N ALA A 27 -10.96 5.60 10.11
CA ALA A 27 -9.61 6.08 9.86
C ALA A 27 -8.55 5.05 10.29
N ILE A 28 -7.36 5.11 9.68
CA ILE A 28 -6.23 4.25 10.08
C ILE A 28 -5.91 4.45 11.57
N LEU A 29 -5.71 3.34 12.29
CA LEU A 29 -5.39 3.32 13.70
C LEU A 29 -4.12 4.12 14.00
N SER A 30 -4.19 4.99 15.01
CA SER A 30 -3.03 5.76 15.45
C SER A 30 -1.89 4.88 15.95
N SER A 31 -2.21 3.70 16.51
CA SER A 31 -1.22 2.69 16.90
C SER A 31 -0.49 2.10 15.69
N PHE A 32 -1.20 1.88 14.58
CA PHE A 32 -0.61 1.40 13.34
C PHE A 32 0.26 2.48 12.69
N LEU A 33 -0.24 3.72 12.60
CA LEU A 33 0.56 4.86 12.12
C LEU A 33 1.83 5.07 12.96
N ALA A 34 1.74 4.92 14.28
CA ALA A 34 2.89 5.01 15.16
C ALA A 34 3.89 3.86 14.93
N ALA A 35 3.41 2.64 14.66
CA ALA A 35 4.26 1.50 14.34
C ALA A 35 4.99 1.69 13.01
N ILE A 36 4.27 2.09 11.96
CA ILE A 36 4.85 2.42 10.65
C ILE A 36 5.84 3.58 10.77
N GLY A 37 5.48 4.63 11.48
CA GLY A 37 6.37 5.77 11.74
C GLY A 37 7.65 5.38 12.49
N ALA A 38 7.55 4.49 13.47
CA ALA A 38 8.70 3.96 14.18
C ALA A 38 9.59 3.09 13.29
N ALA A 39 9.00 2.22 12.46
CA ALA A 39 9.74 1.39 11.51
C ALA A 39 10.44 2.24 10.44
N ILE A 40 9.81 3.31 9.95
CA ILE A 40 10.46 4.30 9.07
C ILE A 40 11.65 4.97 9.78
N ALA A 41 11.47 5.39 11.03
CA ALA A 41 12.52 6.07 11.80
C ALA A 41 13.73 5.15 12.08
N ASP A 42 13.48 3.87 12.36
CA ASP A 42 14.51 2.85 12.55
C ASP A 42 15.11 2.35 11.21
N ARG A 43 14.50 2.72 10.07
CA ARG A 43 14.78 2.18 8.73
C ARG A 43 14.63 0.65 8.68
N ASP A 44 13.66 0.12 9.43
CA ASP A 44 13.35 -1.30 9.47
C ASP A 44 12.52 -1.69 8.25
N THR A 45 13.21 -1.88 7.12
CA THR A 45 12.60 -2.26 5.84
C THR A 45 11.93 -3.63 5.90
N LEU A 46 12.40 -4.53 6.78
CA LEU A 46 11.82 -5.87 6.92
C LEU A 46 10.44 -5.80 7.56
N THR A 47 10.31 -5.01 8.63
CA THR A 47 9.02 -4.75 9.26
C THR A 47 8.11 -4.00 8.29
N LEU A 48 8.57 -2.90 7.69
CA LEU A 48 7.77 -2.15 6.71
C LEU A 48 7.24 -3.03 5.60
N LYS A 49 8.12 -3.84 4.98
CA LYS A 49 7.73 -4.79 3.95
C LYS A 49 6.62 -5.72 4.42
N ARG A 50 6.80 -6.36 5.58
CA ARG A 50 5.81 -7.32 6.08
C ARG A 50 4.46 -6.67 6.36
N GLU A 51 4.47 -5.45 6.89
CA GLU A 51 3.23 -4.73 7.17
C GLU A 51 2.55 -4.29 5.87
N VAL A 52 3.27 -3.81 4.86
CA VAL A 52 2.65 -3.38 3.58
C VAL A 52 2.27 -4.53 2.64
N ASP A 53 2.98 -5.66 2.69
CA ASP A 53 2.71 -6.85 1.84
C ASP A 53 1.38 -7.51 2.20
N ASP A 54 0.91 -7.34 3.43
CA ASP A 54 -0.41 -7.80 3.89
C ASP A 54 -1.53 -6.80 3.54
N LEU A 55 -1.19 -5.56 3.17
CA LEU A 55 -2.16 -4.52 2.82
C LEU A 55 -2.62 -4.59 1.37
N HIS A 56 -3.90 -4.30 1.14
CA HIS A 56 -4.41 -4.08 -0.19
C HIS A 56 -4.04 -2.68 -0.70
N GLN A 57 -4.12 -2.50 -2.02
CA GLN A 57 -3.77 -1.25 -2.71
C GLN A 57 -4.52 -0.04 -2.12
N SER A 58 -5.81 -0.18 -1.81
CA SER A 58 -6.62 0.90 -1.21
C SER A 58 -6.20 1.21 0.23
N GLU A 59 -5.84 0.20 1.03
CA GLU A 59 -5.36 0.39 2.40
C GLU A 59 -3.98 1.06 2.46
N LEU A 60 -3.08 0.63 1.57
CA LEU A 60 -1.79 1.27 1.42
C LEU A 60 -1.96 2.73 0.94
N GLY A 61 -2.97 2.98 0.11
CA GLY A 61 -3.42 4.32 -0.24
C GLY A 61 -3.82 5.13 0.98
N ASP A 62 -4.81 4.65 1.75
CA ASP A 62 -5.27 5.30 2.98
C ASP A 62 -4.13 5.54 4.00
N LEU A 63 -3.21 4.58 4.13
CA LEU A 63 -2.02 4.72 4.97
C LEU A 63 -1.14 5.88 4.49
N LEU A 64 -0.86 5.97 3.18
CA LEU A 64 -0.10 7.07 2.62
C LEU A 64 -0.80 8.40 2.90
N GLU A 65 -2.13 8.47 2.74
CA GLU A 65 -2.89 9.68 3.03
C GLU A 65 -2.82 10.10 4.51
N ALA A 66 -2.86 9.13 5.41
CA ALA A 66 -2.77 9.36 6.85
C ALA A 66 -1.35 9.74 7.33
N LEU A 67 -0.30 9.31 6.62
CA LEU A 67 1.10 9.63 6.95
C LEU A 67 1.45 11.08 6.60
N HIS A 68 2.46 11.64 7.27
CA HIS A 68 3.01 12.94 6.90
C HIS A 68 3.81 12.86 5.58
N PRO A 69 3.91 13.95 4.79
CA PRO A 69 4.63 13.96 3.51
C PRO A 69 6.05 13.41 3.58
N GLU A 70 6.79 13.74 4.63
CA GLU A 70 8.15 13.24 4.85
C GLU A 70 8.19 11.72 5.09
N GLN A 71 7.19 11.17 5.77
CA GLN A 71 7.08 9.75 6.04
C GLN A 71 6.66 8.96 4.79
N ARG A 72 5.76 9.50 3.97
CA ARG A 72 5.35 8.90 2.69
C ARG A 72 6.56 8.67 1.79
N ARG A 73 7.38 9.72 1.63
CA ARG A 73 8.61 9.66 0.83
C ARG A 73 9.61 8.66 1.40
N ALA A 74 9.79 8.67 2.72
CA ALA A 74 10.68 7.73 3.39
C ALA A 74 10.21 6.28 3.23
N LEU A 75 8.90 6.02 3.32
CA LEU A 75 8.32 4.68 3.12
C LEU A 75 8.63 4.16 1.71
N VAL A 76 8.36 4.96 0.68
CA VAL A 76 8.60 4.55 -0.71
C VAL A 76 10.10 4.42 -1.03
N ASP A 77 10.95 5.29 -0.48
CA ASP A 77 12.42 5.19 -0.61
C ASP A 77 12.96 3.92 0.07
N LEU A 78 12.48 3.60 1.28
CA LEU A 78 12.91 2.45 2.06
C LEU A 78 12.47 1.12 1.45
N LEU A 79 11.25 1.04 0.92
CA LEU A 79 10.73 -0.15 0.25
C LEU A 79 11.28 -0.31 -1.16
N GLY A 80 11.53 0.80 -1.87
CA GLY A 80 12.26 0.76 -3.13
C GLY A 80 11.46 0.06 -4.23
N ALA A 81 11.97 -1.08 -4.68
CA ALA A 81 11.34 -1.96 -5.67
C ALA A 81 10.30 -2.92 -5.05
N ASP A 82 10.21 -2.94 -3.72
CA ASP A 82 9.25 -3.75 -2.97
C ASP A 82 7.94 -3.01 -2.71
N PHE A 83 7.93 -1.69 -2.97
CA PHE A 83 6.75 -0.87 -2.81
C PHE A 83 5.76 -1.15 -3.94
N ASP A 84 4.50 -1.42 -3.60
CA ASP A 84 3.44 -1.57 -4.58
C ASP A 84 2.99 -0.18 -5.10
N PHE A 85 3.43 0.15 -6.32
CA PHE A 85 3.10 1.44 -6.94
C PHE A 85 1.64 1.56 -7.35
N SER A 86 0.89 0.45 -7.40
CA SER A 86 -0.54 0.46 -7.72
C SER A 86 -1.33 1.14 -6.62
N ALA A 87 -0.87 1.11 -5.37
CA ALA A 87 -1.49 1.89 -4.30
C ALA A 87 -1.47 3.41 -4.57
N LEU A 88 -0.59 3.90 -5.46
CA LEU A 88 -0.59 5.30 -5.84
C LEU A 88 -1.82 5.69 -6.66
N THR A 89 -2.51 4.75 -7.31
CA THR A 89 -3.75 5.03 -8.05
C THR A 89 -4.93 5.29 -7.10
N GLU A 90 -4.87 4.73 -5.90
CA GLU A 90 -5.87 4.84 -4.84
C GLU A 90 -5.71 6.09 -3.97
N VAL A 91 -4.56 6.78 -3.99
CA VAL A 91 -4.36 8.04 -3.26
C VAL A 91 -4.86 9.27 -4.03
N ASP A 92 -5.16 10.34 -3.29
CA ASP A 92 -5.45 11.66 -3.86
C ASP A 92 -4.33 12.16 -4.79
N GLU A 93 -4.72 12.82 -5.88
CA GLU A 93 -3.82 13.33 -6.93
C GLU A 93 -2.70 14.22 -6.34
N ALA A 94 -3.01 15.06 -5.35
CA ALA A 94 -2.02 15.95 -4.75
C ALA A 94 -0.93 15.17 -4.01
N ILE A 95 -1.31 14.07 -3.36
CA ILE A 95 -0.41 13.19 -2.59
C ILE A 95 0.42 12.34 -3.54
N ARG A 96 -0.23 11.74 -4.53
CA ARG A 96 0.42 10.97 -5.60
C ARG A 96 1.54 11.77 -6.25
N ARG A 97 1.22 13.00 -6.66
CA ARG A 97 2.16 13.87 -7.33
C ARG A 97 3.31 14.29 -6.42
N ASP A 98 3.06 14.55 -5.14
CA ASP A 98 4.11 14.85 -4.16
C ASP A 98 5.10 13.68 -4.01
N ILE A 99 4.58 12.46 -3.96
CA ILE A 99 5.38 11.24 -3.89
C ILE A 99 6.19 11.09 -5.17
N VAL A 100 5.53 11.05 -6.35
CA VAL A 100 6.18 10.83 -7.64
C VAL A 100 7.25 11.90 -7.94
N ASP A 101 6.98 13.18 -7.66
CA ASP A 101 7.96 14.27 -7.87
C ASP A 101 9.20 14.13 -6.96
N SER A 102 9.03 13.50 -5.81
CA SER A 102 10.11 13.25 -4.86
C SER A 102 10.95 12.00 -5.18
N LEU A 103 10.48 11.11 -6.06
CA LEU A 103 11.16 9.86 -6.40
C LEU A 103 12.17 10.05 -7.54
N PRO A 104 13.28 9.29 -7.54
CA PRO A 104 14.19 9.30 -8.67
C PRO A 104 13.53 8.66 -9.90
N ASN A 105 13.78 9.21 -11.10
CA ASN A 105 13.23 8.70 -12.36
C ASN A 105 13.40 7.18 -12.56
N ALA A 106 14.50 6.61 -12.05
CA ALA A 106 14.75 5.17 -12.12
C ALA A 106 13.70 4.36 -11.35
N GLN A 107 13.26 4.85 -10.19
CA GLN A 107 12.28 4.18 -9.36
C GLN A 107 10.86 4.38 -9.90
N ILE A 108 10.53 5.57 -10.41
CA ILE A 108 9.29 5.80 -11.15
C ILE A 108 9.20 4.83 -12.33
N ALA A 109 10.27 4.68 -13.11
CA ALA A 109 10.31 3.76 -14.23
C ALA A 109 10.18 2.29 -13.82
N GLN A 110 10.60 1.90 -12.62
CA GLN A 110 10.34 0.56 -12.08
C GLN A 110 8.89 0.40 -11.65
N GLY A 111 8.34 1.37 -10.91
CA GLY A 111 6.93 1.35 -10.52
C GLY A 111 5.99 1.25 -11.71
N VAL A 112 6.20 2.08 -12.74
CA VAL A 112 5.41 2.05 -13.98
C VAL A 112 5.53 0.73 -14.75
N GLN A 113 6.61 -0.03 -14.58
CA GLN A 113 6.75 -1.35 -15.20
C GLN A 113 5.98 -2.45 -14.46
N ASP A 114 5.74 -2.26 -13.16
CA ASP A 114 5.03 -3.23 -12.32
C ASP A 114 3.51 -3.01 -12.35
N LEU A 115 3.08 -1.78 -12.66
CA LEU A 115 1.69 -1.41 -12.87
C LEU A 115 1.05 -2.10 -14.09
N ASP A 116 -0.27 -2.32 -14.00
CA ASP A 116 -1.05 -2.68 -15.18
C ASP A 116 -1.06 -1.52 -16.20
N SER A 117 -1.32 -1.84 -17.47
CA SER A 117 -1.34 -0.85 -18.54
C SER A 117 -2.42 0.22 -18.35
N ASP A 118 -3.51 -0.06 -17.61
CA ASP A 118 -4.53 0.95 -17.28
C ASP A 118 -4.04 1.91 -16.18
N ASP A 119 -3.41 1.37 -15.14
CA ASP A 119 -2.89 2.11 -13.98
C ASP A 119 -1.67 2.97 -14.33
N ALA A 120 -0.82 2.50 -15.24
CA ALA A 120 0.36 3.23 -15.70
C ALA A 120 0.05 4.59 -16.35
N VAL A 121 -1.18 4.82 -16.83
CA VAL A 121 -1.61 6.10 -17.40
C VAL A 121 -1.86 7.16 -16.32
N TYR A 122 -2.06 6.73 -15.06
CA TYR A 122 -2.44 7.58 -13.93
C TYR A 122 -1.25 8.08 -13.08
N ILE A 123 -0.01 7.77 -13.49
CA ILE A 123 1.24 8.09 -12.79
C ILE A 123 2.11 9.05 -13.62
#